data_AF-A0A1K1T011-F1
#
_entry.id   AF-A0A1K1T011-F1
#
_cell.length_a   1.000
_cell.length_b   1.000
_cell.length_c   1.000
_cell.angle_alpha   90.00
_cell.angle_beta   90.00
_cell.angle_gamma   90.00
#
_symmetry.space_group_name_H-M   'P 1'
#
loop_
_entity.id
_entity.type
_entity.pdbx_description
1 polymer ?
#
loop_
_entity_poly.entity_id
_entity_poly.type
_entity_poly.pdbx_seq_one_letter_code
_entity_poly.pdbx_strand_id
1 'polypeptide(L)'
;MDSEKSFHATLRMFDAHVNLLETLHGKPAMATVSSFSGGFFTGKPQTHDHSHLLGMRAEAQGTASTQLMLHFRPTPNGYILTLKNPGEYYNTLISKSWLEVLGAVHPDTVNPTRFILIDQQHNIITRKNINTQHTPLSLMTATHKYVGGLRVRGSPYLYLAETEEKSKITFILSLH
;
A
#
# COMPACT_ATOMS: atom_id res chain seq x y z
N MET A 1 -14.63 -5.41 -21.73
CA MET A 1 -14.69 -4.03 -21.21
C MET A 1 -13.34 -3.69 -20.57
N ASP A 2 -12.57 -2.79 -21.21
CA ASP A 2 -11.39 -2.06 -20.69
C ASP A 2 -10.09 -2.83 -20.29
N SER A 3 -9.81 -4.00 -20.86
CA SER A 3 -8.52 -4.71 -20.65
C SER A 3 -7.29 -3.89 -21.08
N GLU A 4 -7.44 -2.99 -22.05
CA GLU A 4 -6.35 -2.15 -22.57
C GLU A 4 -5.86 -1.09 -21.56
N LYS A 5 -6.67 -0.77 -20.55
CA LYS A 5 -6.31 0.23 -19.52
C LYS A 5 -5.88 -0.40 -18.20
N SER A 6 -6.16 -1.70 -18.01
CA SER A 6 -5.61 -2.48 -16.92
C SER A 6 -4.19 -2.93 -17.21
N PHE A 7 -3.37 -3.04 -16.17
CA PHE A 7 -1.99 -3.49 -16.33
C PHE A 7 -1.45 -4.12 -15.05
N HIS A 8 -0.45 -4.98 -15.21
CA HIS A 8 0.32 -5.53 -14.11
C HIS A 8 1.59 -4.70 -13.96
N ALA A 9 1.96 -4.44 -12.73
CA ALA A 9 3.20 -3.72 -12.43
C ALA A 9 3.72 -4.12 -11.05
N THR A 10 4.99 -3.85 -10.83
CA THR A 10 5.58 -3.90 -9.50
C THR A 10 5.72 -2.48 -8.94
N LEU A 11 5.51 -2.35 -7.64
CA LEU A 11 5.87 -1.15 -6.89
C LEU A 11 7.11 -1.46 -6.03
N ARG A 12 8.08 -0.55 -6.10
CA ARG A 12 9.27 -0.56 -5.24
C ARG A 12 9.57 0.85 -4.74
N MET A 13 10.42 0.96 -3.73
CA MET A 13 10.99 2.23 -3.27
C MET A 13 12.50 2.24 -3.57
N PHE A 14 13.15 3.41 -3.45
CA PHE A 14 14.58 3.53 -3.75
C PHE A 14 15.47 3.00 -2.63
N ASP A 15 15.10 3.25 -1.37
CA ASP A 15 15.88 3.01 -0.15
C ASP A 15 15.17 2.11 0.87
N ALA A 16 14.04 1.54 0.45
CA ALA A 16 13.22 0.68 1.28
C ALA A 16 12.53 -0.40 0.45
N HIS A 17 12.12 -1.45 1.15
CA HIS A 17 11.22 -2.46 0.63
C HIS A 17 9.79 -2.12 1.01
N VAL A 18 8.87 -2.32 0.07
CA VAL A 18 7.43 -2.18 0.27
C VAL A 18 6.77 -3.51 -0.02
N ASN A 19 5.99 -4.04 0.93
CA ASN A 19 5.21 -5.26 0.76
C ASN A 19 4.23 -5.41 1.95
N LEU A 20 3.53 -6.54 2.00
CA LEU A 20 2.83 -6.99 3.20
C LEU A 20 3.81 -7.20 4.35
N LEU A 21 3.34 -6.98 5.58
CA LEU A 21 4.18 -7.13 6.77
C LEU A 21 4.67 -8.57 6.96
N GLU A 22 3.91 -9.59 6.56
CA GLU A 22 4.43 -10.97 6.58
C GLU A 22 5.64 -11.16 5.67
N THR A 23 5.64 -10.53 4.49
CA THR A 23 6.74 -10.59 3.55
C THR A 23 7.94 -9.80 4.05
N LEU A 24 7.69 -8.68 4.75
CA LEU A 24 8.74 -7.81 5.28
C LEU A 24 9.31 -8.29 6.61
N HIS A 25 8.56 -8.98 7.46
CA HIS A 25 8.99 -9.28 8.85
C HIS A 25 8.82 -10.75 9.24
N GLY A 26 8.29 -11.58 8.35
CA GLY A 26 7.91 -12.95 8.64
C GLY A 26 6.46 -13.05 9.14
N LYS A 27 5.93 -14.27 9.13
CA LYS A 27 4.55 -14.59 9.53
C LYS A 27 4.56 -15.36 10.86
N PRO A 28 3.78 -14.94 11.87
CA PRO A 28 2.92 -13.76 11.90
C PRO A 28 3.66 -12.46 12.22
N ALA A 29 3.21 -11.35 11.63
CA ALA A 29 3.65 -10.00 11.98
C ALA A 29 2.77 -9.41 13.10
N MET A 30 3.03 -9.82 14.35
CA MET A 30 2.24 -9.40 15.50
C MET A 30 2.54 -7.95 15.92
N ALA A 31 1.50 -7.18 16.26
CA ALA A 31 1.63 -5.84 16.81
C ALA A 31 0.68 -5.63 17.99
N THR A 32 1.17 -4.98 19.05
CA THR A 32 0.35 -4.60 20.21
C THR A 32 -0.06 -3.14 20.09
N VAL A 33 -1.34 -2.88 19.81
CA VAL A 33 -1.87 -1.53 19.61
C VAL A 33 -2.73 -1.08 20.80
N SER A 34 -2.63 0.22 21.10
CA SER A 34 -3.43 0.89 22.13
C SER A 34 -4.54 1.72 21.50
N SER A 35 -5.80 1.41 21.78
CA SER A 35 -6.92 2.27 21.38
C SER A 35 -6.96 3.54 22.24
N PHE A 36 -6.94 4.71 21.61
CA PHE A 36 -7.14 6.01 22.26
C PHE A 36 -8.40 6.67 21.70
N SER A 37 -9.27 7.13 22.59
CA SER A 37 -10.40 8.01 22.25
C SER A 37 -10.40 9.20 23.21
N GLY A 38 -10.46 10.41 22.66
CA GLY A 38 -10.74 11.62 23.44
C GLY A 38 -9.84 11.91 24.64
N GLY A 39 -8.51 11.72 24.51
CA GLY A 39 -7.55 12.09 25.55
C GLY A 39 -7.40 11.10 26.72
N PHE A 40 -8.19 10.03 26.76
CA PHE A 40 -8.06 8.96 27.76
C PHE A 40 -7.75 7.63 27.09
N PHE A 41 -6.91 6.83 27.74
CA PHE A 41 -6.67 5.44 27.36
C PHE A 41 -7.87 4.61 27.82
N THR A 42 -8.70 4.14 26.89
CA THR A 42 -10.00 3.52 27.21
C THR A 42 -10.02 1.99 27.15
N GLY A 43 -8.92 1.32 26.79
CA GLY A 43 -8.90 -0.14 26.71
C GLY A 43 -7.50 -0.73 26.82
N LYS A 44 -7.38 -1.96 27.36
CA LYS A 44 -6.11 -2.69 27.45
C LYS A 44 -5.44 -2.81 26.07
N PRO A 45 -4.10 -2.73 25.97
CA PRO A 45 -3.42 -2.96 24.70
C PRO A 45 -3.79 -4.34 24.16
N GLN A 46 -4.05 -4.44 22.87
CA GLN A 46 -4.42 -5.69 22.22
C GLN A 46 -3.37 -6.05 21.18
N THR A 47 -2.96 -7.32 21.19
CA THR A 47 -2.06 -7.86 20.18
C THR A 47 -2.87 -8.48 19.04
N HIS A 48 -2.62 -8.00 17.83
CA HIS A 48 -3.29 -8.42 16.61
C HIS A 48 -2.27 -8.88 15.58
N ASP A 49 -2.66 -9.81 14.72
CA ASP A 49 -1.85 -10.20 13.56
C ASP A 49 -2.05 -9.17 12.44
N HIS A 50 -0.96 -8.45 12.13
CA HIS A 50 -0.94 -7.41 11.11
C HIS A 50 -0.28 -7.89 9.80
N SER A 51 -0.05 -9.20 9.63
CA SER A 51 0.58 -9.82 8.45
C SER A 51 0.02 -9.33 7.12
N HIS A 52 -1.30 -9.15 7.04
CA HIS A 52 -2.04 -8.71 5.85
C HIS A 52 -1.94 -7.20 5.56
N LEU A 53 -1.32 -6.40 6.43
CA LEU A 53 -1.20 -4.95 6.24
C LEU A 53 0.03 -4.61 5.40
N LEU A 54 -0.05 -3.54 4.62
CA LEU A 54 1.07 -3.02 3.85
C LEU A 54 1.98 -2.18 4.74
N GLY A 55 3.27 -2.37 4.57
CA GLY A 55 4.28 -1.57 5.24
C GLY A 55 5.51 -1.33 4.39
N MET A 56 6.49 -0.72 5.04
CA MET A 56 7.82 -0.55 4.48
C MET A 56 8.89 -0.86 5.51
N ARG A 57 10.02 -1.35 5.02
CA ARG A 57 11.21 -1.68 5.81
C ARG A 57 12.43 -1.13 5.07
N ALA A 58 13.30 -0.39 5.77
CA ALA A 58 14.56 0.08 5.19
C ALA A 58 15.37 -1.09 4.62
N GLU A 59 16.10 -0.86 3.53
CA GLU A 59 16.98 -1.89 3.00
C GLU A 59 18.05 -2.26 4.04
N ALA A 60 18.10 -3.54 4.41
CA ALA A 60 19.23 -4.11 5.15
C ALA A 60 20.11 -4.88 4.16
N GLN A 61 21.43 -4.79 4.33
CA GLN A 61 22.36 -5.51 3.47
C GLN A 61 22.06 -7.01 3.48
N GLY A 62 21.85 -7.59 2.29
CA GLY A 62 21.71 -9.05 2.10
C GLY A 62 20.29 -9.61 2.12
N THR A 63 19.24 -8.80 2.36
CA THR A 63 17.86 -9.28 2.24
C THR A 63 17.32 -9.08 0.83
N ALA A 64 17.20 -10.17 0.06
CA ALA A 64 16.38 -10.17 -1.15
C ALA A 64 14.90 -9.99 -0.74
N SER A 65 14.33 -8.81 -1.01
CA SER A 65 12.91 -8.58 -0.78
C SER A 65 12.10 -8.91 -2.01
N THR A 66 11.05 -9.72 -1.83
CA THR A 66 10.03 -9.95 -2.85
C THR A 66 9.39 -8.62 -3.27
N GLN A 67 9.29 -8.39 -4.57
CA GLN A 67 8.67 -7.18 -5.13
C GLN A 67 7.16 -7.19 -4.89
N LEU A 68 6.55 -6.03 -4.61
CA LEU A 68 5.10 -5.91 -4.49
C LEU A 68 4.47 -5.90 -5.89
N MET A 69 3.88 -7.04 -6.29
CA MET A 69 3.24 -7.24 -7.59
C MET A 69 1.76 -6.90 -7.48
N LEU A 70 1.30 -6.00 -8.35
CA LEU A 70 -0.06 -5.50 -8.33
C LEU A 70 -0.68 -5.54 -9.73
N HIS A 71 -1.98 -5.77 -9.76
CA HIS A 71 -2.82 -5.52 -10.92
C HIS A 71 -3.62 -4.24 -10.70
N PHE A 72 -3.48 -3.30 -11.63
CA PHE A 72 -4.14 -2.00 -11.64
C PHE A 72 -5.39 -2.11 -12.51
N ARG A 73 -6.56 -2.28 -11.88
CA ARG A 73 -7.83 -2.33 -12.60
C ARG A 73 -8.44 -0.93 -12.69
N PRO A 74 -8.69 -0.39 -13.89
CA PRO A 74 -9.20 0.98 -14.05
C PRO A 74 -10.63 1.11 -13.54
N THR A 75 -10.95 2.29 -13.04
CA THR A 75 -12.29 2.77 -12.65
C THR A 75 -12.42 4.24 -13.10
N PRO A 76 -13.63 4.83 -13.07
CA PRO A 76 -13.78 6.26 -13.36
C PRO A 76 -12.93 7.18 -12.46
N ASN A 77 -12.61 6.75 -11.24
CA ASN A 77 -11.93 7.56 -10.22
C ASN A 77 -10.57 6.97 -9.83
N GLY A 78 -9.78 6.53 -10.82
CA GLY A 78 -8.47 5.91 -10.62
C GLY A 78 -8.52 4.38 -10.70
N TYR A 79 -7.71 3.69 -9.92
CA TYR A 79 -7.49 2.25 -10.01
C TYR A 79 -7.90 1.52 -8.72
N ILE A 80 -8.49 0.34 -8.87
CA ILE A 80 -8.53 -0.65 -7.79
C ILE A 80 -7.28 -1.51 -7.93
N LEU A 81 -6.52 -1.63 -6.84
CA LEU A 81 -5.29 -2.41 -6.81
C LEU A 81 -5.57 -3.80 -6.24
N THR A 82 -5.06 -4.82 -6.92
CA THR A 82 -5.20 -6.22 -6.51
C THR A 82 -3.81 -6.83 -6.35
N LEU A 83 -3.56 -7.53 -5.24
CA LEU A 83 -2.32 -8.25 -5.00
C LEU A 83 -2.16 -9.42 -5.96
N LYS A 84 -0.95 -9.51 -6.53
CA LYS A 84 -0.54 -10.57 -7.47
C LYS A 84 0.70 -11.32 -7.01
N ASN A 85 1.22 -11.00 -5.83
CA ASN A 85 2.20 -11.85 -5.15
C ASN A 85 1.61 -13.25 -4.93
N PRO A 86 2.36 -14.32 -5.20
CA PRO A 86 1.93 -15.66 -4.84
C PRO A 86 1.86 -15.79 -3.32
N GLY A 87 0.82 -16.47 -2.80
CA GLY A 87 0.61 -16.65 -1.37
C GLY A 87 -0.86 -16.53 -0.96
N GLU A 88 -1.10 -16.48 0.34
CA GLU A 88 -2.45 -16.43 0.94
C GLU A 88 -3.27 -15.23 0.45
N TYR A 89 -2.62 -14.08 0.27
CA TYR A 89 -3.29 -12.83 -0.13
C TYR A 89 -3.36 -12.64 -1.65
N TYR A 90 -3.08 -13.68 -2.45
CA TYR A 90 -3.24 -13.58 -3.91
C TYR A 90 -4.68 -13.22 -4.29
N ASN A 91 -4.84 -12.29 -5.24
CA ASN A 91 -6.12 -11.75 -5.71
C ASN A 91 -6.94 -10.93 -4.67
N THR A 92 -6.39 -10.63 -3.50
CA THR A 92 -7.03 -9.71 -2.55
C THR A 92 -6.88 -8.25 -3.01
N LEU A 93 -7.78 -7.38 -2.57
CA LEU A 93 -7.71 -5.94 -2.88
C LEU A 93 -6.78 -5.23 -1.91
N ILE A 94 -6.12 -4.16 -2.34
CA ILE A 94 -5.52 -3.21 -1.42
C ILE A 94 -6.57 -2.16 -1.05
N SER A 95 -6.86 -2.03 0.24
CA SER A 95 -7.79 -1.04 0.75
C SER A 95 -7.40 -0.57 2.15
N LYS A 96 -7.99 0.54 2.58
CA LYS A 96 -7.86 1.02 3.96
C LYS A 96 -8.51 0.04 4.93
N SER A 97 -7.80 -0.28 5.99
CA SER A 97 -8.23 -1.10 7.12
C SER A 97 -8.84 -0.25 8.23
N TRP A 98 -9.37 -0.89 9.28
CA TRP A 98 -9.90 -0.23 10.46
C TRP A 98 -8.87 0.60 11.26
N LEU A 99 -7.57 0.36 11.03
CA LEU A 99 -6.46 1.12 11.63
C LEU A 99 -6.08 2.35 10.81
N GLU A 100 -6.87 2.72 9.79
CA GLU A 100 -6.58 3.79 8.82
C GLU A 100 -5.27 3.58 8.02
N VAL A 101 -4.71 2.38 8.06
CA VAL A 101 -3.57 1.94 7.23
C VAL A 101 -4.04 1.05 6.08
N LEU A 102 -3.24 0.95 5.02
CA LEU A 102 -3.54 0.12 3.85
C LEU A 102 -3.16 -1.35 4.10
N GLY A 103 -3.95 -2.26 3.54
CA GLY A 103 -3.69 -3.69 3.62
C GLY A 103 -4.50 -4.50 2.62
N ALA A 104 -4.23 -5.80 2.58
CA ALA A 104 -4.99 -6.79 1.85
C ALA A 104 -6.38 -6.98 2.49
N VAL A 105 -7.42 -6.85 1.68
CA VAL A 105 -8.82 -7.07 2.08
C VAL A 105 -9.52 -8.01 1.09
N HIS A 106 -10.66 -8.56 1.50
CA HIS A 106 -11.42 -9.51 0.68
C HIS A 106 -11.73 -8.95 -0.73
N PRO A 107 -11.69 -9.79 -1.79
CA PRO A 107 -12.04 -9.37 -3.16
C PRO A 107 -13.42 -8.70 -3.29
N ASP A 108 -14.36 -9.11 -2.45
CA ASP A 108 -15.75 -8.62 -2.43
C ASP A 108 -15.97 -7.42 -1.49
N THR A 109 -14.90 -6.79 -0.98
CA THR A 109 -15.04 -5.59 -0.15
C THR A 109 -15.84 -4.52 -0.88
N VAL A 110 -16.94 -4.09 -0.26
CA VAL A 110 -17.79 -3.01 -0.77
C VAL A 110 -17.03 -1.70 -0.68
N ASN A 111 -17.01 -0.94 -1.78
CA ASN A 111 -16.33 0.36 -1.90
C ASN A 111 -14.82 0.32 -1.52
N PRO A 112 -14.00 -0.46 -2.25
CA PRO A 112 -12.57 -0.51 -1.98
C PRO A 112 -11.91 0.84 -2.23
N THR A 113 -10.79 1.09 -1.55
CA THR A 113 -9.96 2.27 -1.81
C THR A 113 -9.56 2.32 -3.29
N ARG A 114 -9.73 3.50 -3.89
CA ARG A 114 -9.30 3.78 -5.26
C ARG A 114 -8.04 4.63 -5.23
N PHE A 115 -7.12 4.33 -6.13
CA PHE A 115 -5.80 4.93 -6.19
C PHE A 115 -5.60 5.67 -7.51
N ILE A 116 -5.22 6.92 -7.42
CA ILE A 116 -4.86 7.80 -8.51
C ILE A 116 -3.32 7.81 -8.59
N LEU A 117 -2.79 7.66 -9.79
CA LEU A 117 -1.34 7.72 -10.03
C LEU A 117 -0.97 9.16 -10.33
N ILE A 118 0.02 9.68 -9.63
CA ILE A 118 0.48 11.07 -9.74
C ILE A 118 1.95 11.08 -10.15
N ASP A 119 2.30 11.78 -11.24
CA ASP A 119 3.68 11.94 -11.65
C ASP A 119 4.46 12.94 -10.76
N GLN A 120 5.74 13.16 -11.06
CA GLN A 120 6.58 14.10 -10.31
C GLN A 120 6.16 15.56 -10.48
N GLN A 121 5.42 15.88 -11.55
CA GLN A 121 4.89 17.20 -11.86
C GLN A 121 3.46 17.41 -11.31
N HIS A 122 2.96 16.49 -10.49
CA HIS A 122 1.62 16.51 -9.88
C HIS A 122 0.46 16.31 -10.86
N ASN A 123 0.72 15.75 -12.05
CA ASN A 123 -0.33 15.39 -12.98
C ASN A 123 -0.86 13.99 -12.69
N ILE A 124 -2.17 13.82 -12.90
CA ILE A 124 -2.79 12.49 -12.91
C ILE A 124 -2.34 11.76 -14.18
N ILE A 125 -1.73 10.58 -14.00
CA ILE A 125 -1.29 9.72 -15.09
C ILE A 125 -2.08 8.42 -15.11
N THR A 126 -2.20 7.84 -16.30
CA THR A 126 -2.84 6.55 -16.55
C THR A 126 -1.88 5.62 -17.28
N ARG A 127 -2.29 4.37 -17.52
CA ARG A 127 -1.52 3.42 -18.33
C ARG A 127 -1.01 3.99 -19.66
N LYS A 128 -1.78 4.87 -20.32
CA LYS A 128 -1.41 5.50 -21.60
C LYS A 128 -0.27 6.51 -21.50
N ASN A 129 -0.03 7.05 -20.31
CA ASN A 129 1.04 8.02 -20.06
C ASN A 129 2.35 7.33 -19.64
N ILE A 130 2.29 6.05 -19.25
CA ILE A 130 3.45 5.27 -18.78
C ILE A 130 4.13 4.63 -19.99
N ASN A 131 5.18 5.31 -20.47
CA ASN A 131 5.91 4.95 -21.68
C ASN A 131 7.31 4.38 -21.38
N THR A 132 7.75 4.43 -20.13
CA THR A 132 9.03 3.89 -19.68
C THR A 132 8.82 2.63 -18.86
N GLN A 133 9.82 1.74 -18.85
CA GLN A 133 9.76 0.52 -18.04
C GLN A 133 9.67 0.85 -16.55
N HIS A 134 10.39 1.89 -16.10
CA HIS A 134 10.38 2.38 -14.73
C HIS A 134 9.88 3.82 -14.72
N THR A 135 8.85 4.09 -13.91
CA THR A 135 8.25 5.41 -13.78
C THR A 135 8.13 5.78 -12.30
N PRO A 136 8.82 6.84 -11.85
CA PRO A 136 8.60 7.36 -10.50
C PRO A 136 7.21 8.00 -10.41
N LEU A 137 6.45 7.65 -9.38
CA LEU A 137 5.12 8.21 -9.14
C LEU A 137 4.78 8.24 -7.65
N SER A 138 3.81 9.06 -7.28
CA SER A 138 3.13 8.98 -5.99
C SER A 138 1.75 8.33 -6.18
N LEU A 139 1.28 7.65 -5.15
CA LEU A 139 -0.12 7.21 -5.09
C LEU A 139 -0.93 8.23 -4.29
N MET A 140 -2.09 8.59 -4.79
CA MET A 140 -3.10 9.37 -4.08
C MET A 140 -4.39 8.54 -4.00
N THR A 141 -5.16 8.66 -2.94
CA THR A 141 -6.47 8.00 -2.85
C THR A 141 -7.57 8.92 -3.35
N ALA A 142 -8.78 8.39 -3.58
CA ALA A 142 -9.94 9.19 -3.97
C ALA A 142 -10.35 10.26 -2.94
N THR A 143 -9.81 10.25 -1.71
CA THR A 143 -9.99 11.29 -0.70
C THR A 143 -9.01 12.45 -0.85
N HIS A 144 -8.20 12.46 -1.91
CA HIS A 144 -7.13 13.45 -2.18
C HIS A 144 -6.00 13.44 -1.14
N LYS A 145 -5.82 12.32 -0.42
CA LYS A 145 -4.66 12.09 0.45
C LYS A 145 -3.62 11.26 -0.28
N TYR A 146 -2.35 11.57 -0.04
CA TYR A 146 -1.24 10.81 -0.61
C TYR A 146 -0.98 9.53 0.19
N VAL A 147 -0.37 8.53 -0.43
CA VAL A 147 0.14 7.36 0.30
C VAL A 147 1.53 7.66 0.83
N GLY A 148 1.72 7.40 2.11
CA GLY A 148 3.00 7.58 2.79
C GLY A 148 3.15 6.66 3.99
N GLY A 149 4.16 6.94 4.82
CA GLY A 149 4.47 6.16 6.01
C GLY A 149 3.71 6.58 7.25
N LEU A 150 3.20 5.61 8.01
CA LEU A 150 2.59 5.85 9.31
C LEU A 150 3.11 4.87 10.36
N ARG A 151 3.51 5.38 11.54
CA ARG A 151 3.75 4.55 12.73
C ARG A 151 2.48 4.51 13.57
N VAL A 152 1.89 3.33 13.69
CA VAL A 152 0.77 3.10 14.61
C VAL A 152 1.32 2.98 16.03
N ARG A 153 0.74 3.71 16.98
CA ARG A 153 1.20 3.71 18.38
C ARG A 153 1.17 2.29 18.97
N GLY A 154 2.31 1.88 19.53
CA GLY A 154 2.50 0.54 20.10
C GLY A 154 2.96 -0.52 19.09
N SER A 155 2.85 -0.25 17.79
CA SER A 155 3.34 -1.16 16.78
C SER A 155 4.84 -0.93 16.48
N PRO A 156 5.62 -2.01 16.28
CA PRO A 156 7.01 -1.90 15.84
C PRO A 156 7.14 -1.62 14.32
N TYR A 157 6.04 -1.67 13.55
CA TYR A 157 6.09 -1.60 12.10
C TYR A 157 5.82 -0.19 11.56
N LEU A 158 6.34 0.07 10.37
CA LEU A 158 6.04 1.25 9.57
C LEU A 158 5.07 0.87 8.46
N TYR A 159 3.86 1.39 8.53
CA TYR A 159 2.74 1.06 7.64
C TYR A 159 2.66 2.00 6.46
N LEU A 160 2.00 1.57 5.38
CA LEU A 160 1.49 2.50 4.39
C LEU A 160 0.10 3.01 4.80
N ALA A 161 -0.13 4.31 4.70
CA ALA A 161 -1.40 4.95 5.03
C ALA A 161 -1.63 6.21 4.19
N GLU A 162 -2.85 6.75 4.28
CA GLU A 162 -3.16 8.09 3.79
C GLU A 162 -2.39 9.15 4.62
N THR A 163 -1.81 10.14 3.96
CA THR A 163 -1.03 11.21 4.57
C THR A 163 -1.14 12.51 3.75
N GLU A 164 -0.60 13.60 4.31
CA GLU A 164 -0.47 14.87 3.60
C GLU A 164 0.66 14.82 2.58
N GLU A 165 0.60 15.71 1.59
CA GLU A 165 1.57 15.77 0.49
C GLU A 165 3.04 15.83 0.95
N LYS A 166 3.34 16.57 2.02
CA LYS A 166 4.69 16.71 2.60
C LYS A 166 5.32 15.39 3.07
N SER A 167 4.50 14.36 3.29
CA SER A 167 4.91 13.05 3.79
C SER A 167 4.69 11.94 2.77
N LYS A 168 4.37 12.28 1.52
CA LYS A 168 4.12 11.30 0.46
C LYS A 168 5.38 10.50 0.13
N ILE A 169 5.17 9.26 -0.26
CA ILE A 169 6.24 8.41 -0.78
C ILE A 169 6.25 8.49 -2.31
N THR A 170 7.46 8.58 -2.87
CA THR A 170 7.68 8.31 -4.30
C THR A 170 7.98 6.83 -4.48
N PHE A 171 7.11 6.14 -5.20
CA PHE A 171 7.31 4.77 -5.63
C PHE A 171 7.93 4.75 -7.03
N ILE A 172 8.59 3.65 -7.36
CA ILE A 172 8.97 3.33 -8.73
C ILE A 172 8.01 2.25 -9.20
N LEU A 173 7.12 2.62 -10.11
CA LEU A 173 6.27 1.70 -10.83
C LEU A 173 7.09 1.05 -11.95
N SER A 174 7.11 -0.29 -12.01
CA SER A 174 7.79 -1.01 -13.07
C SER A 174 6.80 -1.88 -13.86
N LEU A 175 6.73 -1.66 -15.18
CA LEU A 175 5.93 -2.48 -16.07
C LEU A 175 6.69 -3.76 -16.46
N HIS A 176 5.95 -4.85 -16.67
CA HIS A 176 6.45 -6.15 -17.15
C HIS A 176 5.85 -6.48 -18.51
#